data_AF-A0A2Z5TKQ2-F1
#
_entry.id   AF-A0A2Z5TKQ2-F1
#
_cell.length_a   1.000
_cell.length_b   1.000
_cell.length_c   1.000
_cell.angle_alpha   90.00
_cell.angle_beta   90.00
_cell.angle_gamma   90.00
#
_symmetry.space_group_name_H-M   'P 1'
#
loop_
_entity.id
_entity.type
_entity.pdbx_description
1 polymer ?
#
loop_
_entity_poly.entity_id
_entity_poly.type
_entity_poly.pdbx_seq_one_letter_code
_entity_poly.pdbx_strand_id
1 'polypeptide(L)' 'MVLTGVLSDICVLHTAIDAYNKGYQIEVVASAIATLTEKRHQFALNHLRYVLGATILD' A
#
# COMPACT_ATOMS: atom_id res chain seq x y z
N MET A 1 -11.08 3.73 0.43
CA MET A 1 -10.41 3.83 -0.90
C MET A 1 -9.60 2.57 -1.09
N VAL A 2 -9.78 1.88 -2.20
CA VAL A 2 -9.07 0.63 -2.50
C VAL A 2 -7.92 0.91 -3.45
N LEU A 3 -6.70 0.50 -3.11
CA LEU A 3 -5.51 0.69 -3.93
C LEU A 3 -5.06 -0.62 -4.59
N THR A 4 -4.76 -0.52 -5.88
CA THR A 4 -4.17 -1.57 -6.73
C THR A 4 -3.14 -0.93 -7.67
N GLY A 5 -2.29 -1.72 -8.33
CA GLY A 5 -1.34 -1.25 -9.35
C GLY A 5 0.14 -1.38 -8.95
N VAL A 6 1.01 -0.58 -9.57
CA VAL A 6 2.47 -0.67 -9.40
C VAL A 6 3.10 0.72 -9.26
N LEU A 7 4.23 0.88 -8.59
CA LEU A 7 4.93 -0.11 -7.76
C LEU A 7 4.43 -0.03 -6.31
N SER A 8 4.35 -1.17 -5.61
CA SER A 8 3.84 -1.25 -4.24
C SER A 8 4.58 -0.33 -3.26
N ASP A 9 5.88 -0.13 -3.44
CA ASP A 9 6.75 0.69 -2.59
C ASP A 9 7.10 2.07 -3.18
N ILE A 10 6.48 2.47 -4.29
CA ILE A 10 6.68 3.81 -4.89
C ILE A 10 5.34 4.51 -5.07
N CYS A 11 4.66 4.30 -6.20
CA CYS A 11 3.45 5.04 -6.54
C CYS A 11 2.29 4.65 -5.60
N VAL A 12 2.12 3.37 -5.32
CA VAL A 12 1.06 2.89 -4.41
C VAL A 12 1.32 3.41 -3.00
N LEU A 13 2.57 3.32 -2.51
CA LEU A 13 2.95 3.81 -1.20
C LEU A 13 2.73 5.31 -1.04
N HIS A 14 3.22 6.13 -1.99
CA HIS A 14 3.03 7.59 -1.92
C HIS A 14 1.55 7.98 -2.06
N THR A 15 0.78 7.29 -2.89
CA THR A 15 -0.68 7.49 -2.98
C THR A 15 -1.36 7.17 -1.65
N ALA A 16 -0.96 6.09 -0.97
CA ALA A 16 -1.47 5.73 0.35
C ALA A 16 -1.10 6.77 1.42
N ILE A 17 0.13 7.32 1.38
CA ILE A 17 0.56 8.38 2.29
C ILE A 17 -0.30 9.63 2.10
N ASP A 18 -0.54 10.06 0.86
CA ASP A 18 -1.40 11.21 0.58
C ASP A 18 -2.85 10.96 1.02
N ALA A 19 -3.36 9.75 0.81
CA ALA A 19 -4.69 9.37 1.24
C ALA A 19 -4.83 9.37 2.76
N TYR A 20 -3.81 8.88 3.47
CA TYR A 20 -3.74 8.89 4.92
C TYR A 20 -3.77 10.33 5.44
N ASN A 21 -2.94 11.21 4.89
CA ASN A 21 -2.89 12.63 5.27
C ASN A 21 -4.20 13.37 5.00
N LYS A 22 -4.98 12.91 4.01
CA LYS A 22 -6.31 13.45 3.68
C LYS A 22 -7.44 12.78 4.48
N GLY A 23 -7.14 11.85 5.38
CA GLY A 23 -8.11 11.19 6.26
C GLY A 23 -8.96 10.10 5.58
N TYR A 24 -8.53 9.56 4.45
CA TYR A 24 -9.23 8.43 3.83
C TYR A 24 -8.93 7.13 4.57
N GLN A 25 -9.94 6.27 4.67
CA GLN A 25 -9.74 4.86 5.02
C GLN A 25 -9.13 4.13 3.83
N ILE A 26 -8.05 3.38 4.06
CA ILE A 26 -7.24 2.75 3.00
C ILE A 26 -7.39 1.23 3.10
N GLU A 27 -7.73 0.63 1.96
CA GLU A 27 -7.67 -0.81 1.74
C GLU A 27 -6.71 -1.10 0.60
N VAL A 28 -5.91 -2.16 0.72
CA VAL A 28 -4.93 -2.55 -0.28
C VAL A 28 -5.10 -4.03 -0.59
N VAL A 29 -5.32 -4.36 -1.86
CA VAL A 29 -5.42 -5.75 -2.30
C VAL A 29 -4.02 -6.26 -2.62
N ALA A 30 -3.45 -7.09 -1.73
CA ALA A 30 -2.05 -7.51 -1.81
C ALA A 30 -1.74 -8.22 -3.13
N SER A 31 -2.65 -9.08 -3.58
CA SER A 31 -2.57 -9.80 -4.85
C SER A 31 -2.67 -8.91 -6.09
N ALA A 32 -3.09 -7.65 -5.95
CA ALA A 32 -3.27 -6.69 -7.04
C ALA A 32 -2.31 -5.49 -6.97
N ILE A 33 -1.23 -5.59 -6.19
CA ILE A 33 -0.09 -4.67 -6.28
C ILE A 33 1.21 -5.44 -6.49
N ALA A 34 2.21 -4.82 -7.12
CA ALA A 34 3.50 -5.48 -7.34
C ALA A 34 4.66 -4.49 -7.30
N THR A 35 5.88 -5.00 -7.10
CA THR A 35 7.14 -4.25 -7.28
C THR A 35 8.25 -5.15 -7.82
N LEU A 36 9.47 -4.60 -7.94
CA LEU A 36 10.60 -5.26 -8.58
C LEU A 36 11.22 -6.39 -7.77
N THR A 37 11.05 -6.41 -6.45
CA THR A 37 11.57 -7.49 -5.60
C THR A 37 10.63 -7.79 -4.43
N GLU A 38 10.61 -9.03 -3.98
CA GLU A 38 9.76 -9.47 -2.86
C GLU A 38 10.07 -8.69 -1.57
N LYS A 39 11.36 -8.41 -1.30
CA LYS A 39 11.77 -7.62 -0.13
C LYS A 39 11.12 -6.22 -0.14
N ARG A 40 11.04 -5.57 -1.30
CA ARG A 40 10.41 -4.26 -1.45
C ARG A 40 8.90 -4.35 -1.31
N HIS A 41 8.30 -5.44 -1.83
CA HIS A 41 6.87 -5.70 -1.70
C HIS A 41 6.47 -5.87 -0.23
N GLN A 42 7.19 -6.72 0.51
CA GLN A 42 6.97 -6.96 1.94
C GLN A 42 7.20 -5.71 2.79
N PHE A 43 8.21 -4.90 2.45
CA PHE A 43 8.39 -3.60 3.10
C PHE A 43 7.14 -2.71 2.93
N ALA A 44 6.63 -2.58 1.70
CA ALA A 44 5.46 -1.75 1.44
C ALA A 44 4.22 -2.26 2.19
N LEU A 45 3.92 -3.56 2.14
CA LEU A 45 2.77 -4.14 2.84
C LEU A 45 2.83 -3.88 4.36
N ASN A 46 4.02 -4.03 4.96
CA ASN A 46 4.21 -3.74 6.38
C ASN A 46 4.07 -2.25 6.69
N HIS A 47 4.59 -1.36 5.83
CA HIS A 47 4.45 0.08 6.02
C HIS A 47 2.98 0.51 5.91
N LEU A 48 2.28 0.02 4.89
CA LEU A 48 0.85 0.27 4.68
C LEU A 48 0.03 -0.18 5.88
N ARG A 49 0.26 -1.39 6.40
CA ARG A 49 -0.48 -1.96 7.54
C ARG A 49 -0.16 -1.27 8.87
N TYR A 50 1.12 -1.18 9.24
CA TYR A 50 1.52 -0.83 10.60
C TYR A 50 1.79 0.67 10.81
N VAL A 51 2.12 1.41 9.74
CA VAL A 51 2.39 2.84 9.83
C VAL A 51 1.18 3.66 9.37
N LEU A 52 0.56 3.27 8.26
CA LEU A 52 -0.58 4.00 7.67
C LEU A 52 -1.95 3.44 8.07
N GLY A 53 -1.99 2.35 8.84
CA GLY A 53 -3.24 1.73 9.31
C GLY A 53 -4.13 1.18 8.19
N ALA A 54 -3.56 0.86 7.03
CA ALA A 54 -4.33 0.29 5.92
C ALA A 54 -4.74 -1.16 6.21
N THR A 55 -5.95 -1.52 5.79
CA THR A 55 -6.39 -2.91 5.80
C THR A 55 -5.84 -3.61 4.55
N ILE A 56 -5.10 -4.70 4.73
CA ILE A 56 -4.58 -5.49 3.62
C ILE A 56 -5.54 -6.66 3.38
N LEU A 57 -6.06 -6.74 2.16
CA LEU A 57 -6.95 -7.80 1.67
C LEU A 57 -6.13 -8.81 0.87
N ASP A 58 -6.44 -10.10 1.03
CA ASP A 58 -5.80 -11.21 0.31
C ASP A 58 -6.37 -11.36 -1.12
#